data_AF-Q2SI16-F1
#
_entry.id   AF-Q2SI16-F1
#
_cell.length_a   1.000
_cell.length_b   1.000
_cell.length_c   1.000
_cell.angle_alpha   90.00
_cell.angle_beta   90.00
_cell.angle_gamma   90.00
#
_symmetry.space_group_name_H-M   'P 1'
#
loop_
_entity.id
_entity.type
_entity.pdbx_description
1 polymer ?
#
loop_
_entity_poly.entity_id
_entity_poly.type
_entity_poly.pdbx_seq_one_letter_code
_entity_poly.pdbx_strand_id
1 'polypeptide(L)'
;MTEITLIPVIEILYPAEVKEAEGPAPTGSWQAEPEAWDAYLRRLNRRMGFSDLRSFPLGSRRFPVADLTQTDVALAIDLHLGDTPLQESCGLFGGLVLVEGATPILIPQCCGMLADIASWEALTRPEAFSEPFCLEGHPCPQAVSDSVEVEIQCVEDMEPFELPAPLSYKISRQSLSDGLEEAKRVLNSFAAKVDVWGRERGYPEAADVLLTWQ
;
A
#
# COMPACT_ATOMS: atom_id res chain seq x y z
N MET A 1 24.59 -2.32 8.27
CA MET A 1 23.52 -2.89 7.44
C MET A 1 22.50 -1.79 7.27
N THR A 2 22.08 -1.51 6.04
CA THR A 2 20.98 -0.59 5.76
C THR A 2 19.69 -1.20 6.30
N GLU A 3 18.86 -0.38 6.95
CA GLU A 3 17.62 -0.81 7.58
C GLU A 3 16.56 -1.07 6.51
N ILE A 4 15.90 -2.22 6.57
CA ILE A 4 14.72 -2.49 5.75
C ILE A 4 13.47 -2.11 6.53
N THR A 5 12.55 -1.44 5.86
CA THR A 5 11.22 -1.15 6.40
C THR A 5 10.16 -1.55 5.39
N LEU A 6 9.04 -2.08 5.88
CA LEU A 6 7.80 -2.26 5.13
C LEU A 6 6.81 -1.22 5.63
N ILE A 7 6.44 -0.26 4.78
CA ILE A 7 5.51 0.82 5.14
C ILE A 7 4.13 0.47 4.58
N PRO A 8 3.13 0.18 5.43
CA PRO A 8 1.78 -0.06 4.95
C PRO A 8 1.14 1.23 4.45
N VAL A 9 0.59 1.19 3.24
CA VAL A 9 -0.03 2.33 2.57
C VAL A 9 -1.39 1.94 2.02
N ILE A 10 -2.33 2.90 1.99
CA ILE A 10 -3.55 2.78 1.19
C ILE A 10 -3.47 3.67 -0.05
N GLU A 11 -4.12 3.24 -1.12
CA GLU A 11 -4.38 4.10 -2.29
C GLU A 11 -5.72 4.82 -2.11
N ILE A 12 -5.73 6.14 -2.33
CA ILE A 12 -6.98 6.92 -2.37
C ILE A 12 -7.35 7.19 -3.83
N LEU A 13 -8.52 6.68 -4.23
CA LEU A 13 -9.10 6.89 -5.54
C LEU A 13 -10.06 8.07 -5.53
N TYR A 14 -9.71 9.14 -6.25
CA TYR A 14 -10.49 10.38 -6.26
C TYR A 14 -11.63 10.33 -7.30
N PRO A 15 -12.88 10.71 -6.91
CA PRO A 15 -14.00 10.86 -7.84
C PRO A 15 -13.69 11.80 -9.00
N ALA A 16 -14.34 11.59 -10.14
CA ALA A 16 -14.13 12.40 -11.35
C ALA A 16 -14.45 13.88 -11.10
N GLU A 17 -15.54 14.15 -10.39
CA GLU A 17 -16.07 15.47 -10.09
C GLU A 17 -15.10 16.28 -9.22
N VAL A 18 -14.42 15.61 -8.27
CA VAL A 18 -13.40 16.25 -7.41
C VAL A 18 -12.18 16.63 -8.27
N LYS A 19 -11.74 15.74 -9.17
CA LYS A 19 -10.62 16.02 -10.08
C LYS A 19 -10.93 17.16 -11.05
N GLU A 20 -12.13 17.17 -11.62
CA GLU A 20 -12.60 18.24 -12.51
C GLU A 20 -12.67 19.59 -11.80
N ALA A 21 -13.18 19.63 -10.56
CA ALA A 21 -13.30 20.85 -9.77
C ALA A 21 -11.95 21.41 -9.29
N GLU A 22 -10.92 20.57 -9.18
CA GLU A 22 -9.56 21.01 -8.84
C GLU A 22 -8.78 21.55 -10.04
N GLY A 23 -9.15 21.11 -11.24
CA GLY A 23 -8.50 21.49 -12.49
C GLY A 23 -7.42 20.50 -12.92
N PRO A 24 -6.58 20.89 -13.90
CA PRO A 24 -5.68 19.95 -14.56
C PRO A 24 -4.65 19.37 -13.59
N ALA A 25 -4.49 18.05 -13.65
CA ALA A 25 -3.37 17.35 -13.03
C ALA A 25 -2.04 17.71 -13.74
N PRO A 26 -0.88 17.51 -13.09
CA PRO A 26 0.42 17.60 -13.76
C PRO A 26 0.48 16.66 -14.99
N THR A 27 1.24 17.07 -16.00
CA THR A 27 1.30 16.35 -17.30
C THR A 27 2.33 15.23 -17.31
N GLY A 28 3.38 15.31 -16.50
CA GLY A 28 4.37 14.25 -16.33
C GLY A 28 3.88 13.12 -15.43
N SER A 29 4.66 12.04 -15.31
CA SER A 29 4.41 11.03 -14.29
C SER A 29 4.78 11.55 -12.90
N TRP A 30 4.27 10.92 -11.85
CA TRP A 30 4.63 11.30 -10.48
C TRP A 30 6.11 11.07 -10.17
N GLN A 31 6.79 10.16 -10.86
CA GLN A 31 8.24 9.99 -10.73
C GLN A 31 9.02 11.13 -11.36
N ALA A 32 8.52 11.69 -12.47
CA ALA A 32 9.18 12.80 -13.17
C ALA A 32 8.92 14.15 -12.48
N GLU A 33 7.75 14.32 -11.87
CA GLU A 33 7.31 15.57 -11.24
C GLU A 33 6.70 15.34 -9.83
N PRO A 34 7.44 14.70 -8.90
CA PRO A 34 6.86 14.23 -7.63
C PRO A 34 6.29 15.36 -6.77
N GLU A 35 6.94 16.53 -6.72
CA GLU A 35 6.46 17.68 -5.95
C GLU A 35 5.19 18.29 -6.56
N ALA A 36 5.08 18.32 -7.89
CA ALA A 36 3.89 18.84 -8.57
C ALA A 36 2.69 17.93 -8.33
N TRP A 37 2.91 16.61 -8.38
CA TRP A 37 1.90 15.61 -8.06
C TRP A 37 1.51 15.63 -6.59
N ASP A 38 2.46 15.69 -5.65
CA ASP A 38 2.16 15.81 -4.22
C ASP A 38 1.34 17.06 -3.93
N ALA A 39 1.73 18.21 -4.51
CA ALA A 39 0.99 19.45 -4.36
C ALA A 39 -0.44 19.35 -4.94
N TYR A 40 -0.65 18.63 -6.04
CA TYR A 40 -1.97 18.39 -6.63
C TYR A 40 -2.82 17.47 -5.72
N LEU A 41 -2.28 16.35 -5.28
CA LEU A 41 -2.94 15.39 -4.39
C LEU A 41 -3.32 16.04 -3.06
N ARG A 42 -2.45 16.86 -2.46
CA ARG A 42 -2.75 17.62 -1.24
C ARG A 42 -3.89 18.63 -1.42
N ARG A 43 -4.10 19.16 -2.63
CA ARG A 43 -5.28 20.00 -2.89
C ARG A 43 -6.55 19.16 -3.00
N LEU A 44 -6.51 18.02 -3.68
CA LEU A 44 -7.62 17.08 -3.74
C LEU A 44 -8.01 16.58 -2.34
N ASN A 45 -7.04 16.13 -1.54
CA ASN A 45 -7.24 15.69 -0.16
C ASN A 45 -7.95 16.75 0.69
N ARG A 46 -7.42 17.99 0.69
CA ARG A 46 -8.05 19.10 1.43
C ARG A 46 -9.47 19.40 0.96
N ARG A 47 -9.74 19.29 -0.35
CA ARG A 47 -11.08 19.48 -0.91
C ARG A 47 -12.06 18.40 -0.45
N MET A 48 -11.61 17.16 -0.33
CA MET A 48 -12.41 16.05 0.18
C MET A 48 -12.50 15.99 1.72
N GLY A 49 -11.81 16.90 2.41
CA GLY A 49 -11.86 17.01 3.88
C GLY A 49 -10.84 16.14 4.62
N PHE A 50 -9.90 15.53 3.91
CA PHE A 50 -8.75 14.87 4.54
C PHE A 50 -7.84 15.90 5.22
N SER A 51 -7.09 15.42 6.20
CA SER A 51 -5.96 16.15 6.79
C SER A 51 -4.86 16.41 5.75
N ASP A 52 -3.77 17.05 6.17
CA ASP A 52 -2.63 17.36 5.29
C ASP A 52 -1.78 16.12 4.97
N LEU A 53 -2.41 15.12 4.36
CA LEU A 53 -1.82 13.84 4.01
C LEU A 53 -0.68 14.03 3.03
N ARG A 54 0.43 13.32 3.31
CA ARG A 54 1.58 13.25 2.42
C ARG A 54 1.64 11.88 1.80
N SER A 55 1.86 11.84 0.49
CA SER A 55 2.00 10.56 -0.17
C SER A 55 3.36 9.93 0.08
N PHE A 56 3.43 8.61 0.01
CA PHE A 56 4.67 7.85 0.03
C PHE A 56 4.62 6.69 -0.97
N PRO A 57 5.50 6.67 -1.99
CA PRO A 57 6.49 7.71 -2.34
C PRO A 57 5.87 9.08 -2.67
N LEU A 58 6.69 10.13 -2.64
CA LEU A 58 6.23 11.50 -2.93
C LEU A 58 5.60 11.58 -4.33
N GLY A 59 4.44 12.21 -4.43
CA GLY A 59 3.65 12.34 -5.66
C GLY A 59 2.83 11.10 -6.04
N SER A 60 3.07 9.94 -5.41
CA SER A 60 2.23 8.76 -5.63
C SER A 60 0.84 8.92 -4.99
N ARG A 61 -0.13 8.07 -5.35
CA ARG A 61 -1.48 8.08 -4.73
C ARG A 61 -1.57 7.27 -3.44
N ARG A 62 -0.42 6.89 -2.88
CA ARG A 62 -0.31 5.99 -1.73
C ARG A 62 -0.01 6.78 -0.47
N PHE A 63 -0.71 6.50 0.61
CA PHE A 63 -0.63 7.25 1.86
C PHE A 63 -0.32 6.30 3.04
N PRO A 64 0.74 6.55 3.82
CA PRO A 64 1.07 5.72 4.98
C PRO A 64 -0.07 5.66 5.99
N VAL A 65 -0.52 4.46 6.33
CA VAL A 65 -1.67 4.29 7.24
C VAL A 65 -1.40 4.78 8.67
N ALA A 66 -0.11 4.88 9.02
CA ALA A 66 0.34 5.45 10.28
C ALA A 66 -0.02 6.94 10.42
N ASP A 67 -0.05 7.68 9.30
CA ASP A 67 -0.25 9.13 9.27
C ASP A 67 -1.74 9.51 9.26
N LEU A 68 -2.64 8.56 8.99
CA LEU A 68 -4.08 8.83 8.88
C LEU A 68 -4.71 9.06 10.25
N THR A 69 -5.44 10.15 10.40
CA THR A 69 -6.30 10.39 11.58
C THR A 69 -7.54 9.51 11.53
N GLN A 70 -8.31 9.42 12.63
CA GLN A 70 -9.58 8.69 12.63
C GLN A 70 -10.56 9.22 11.56
N THR A 71 -10.58 10.53 11.34
CA THR A 71 -11.39 11.16 10.29
C THR A 71 -10.92 10.76 8.90
N ASP A 72 -9.61 10.73 8.66
CA ASP A 72 -9.05 10.31 7.37
C ASP A 72 -9.39 8.84 7.08
N VAL A 73 -9.30 7.96 8.08
CA VAL A 73 -9.70 6.55 7.93
C VAL A 73 -11.17 6.45 7.53
N ALA A 74 -12.06 7.17 8.20
CA ALA A 74 -13.48 7.15 7.88
C ALA A 74 -13.76 7.60 6.44
N LEU A 75 -13.14 8.70 6.01
CA LEU A 75 -13.28 9.22 4.65
C LEU A 75 -12.71 8.26 3.60
N ALA A 76 -11.54 7.66 3.86
CA ALA A 76 -10.93 6.70 2.95
C ALA A 76 -11.81 5.47 2.75
N ILE A 77 -12.41 4.94 3.82
CA ILE A 77 -13.31 3.79 3.74
C ILE A 77 -14.61 4.18 3.03
N ASP A 78 -15.23 5.31 3.37
CA ASP A 78 -16.46 5.76 2.73
C ASP A 78 -16.24 5.96 1.21
N LEU A 79 -15.08 6.46 0.79
CA LEU A 79 -14.70 6.57 -0.63
C LEU A 79 -14.46 5.21 -1.29
N HIS A 80 -13.80 4.28 -0.60
CA HIS A 80 -13.51 2.93 -1.11
C HIS A 80 -14.80 2.14 -1.34
N LEU A 81 -15.73 2.20 -0.39
CA LEU A 81 -17.01 1.51 -0.48
C LEU A 81 -17.91 2.14 -1.54
N GLY A 82 -17.97 3.49 -1.59
CA GLY A 82 -18.97 4.19 -2.38
C GLY A 82 -20.38 3.71 -1.99
N ASP A 83 -21.11 3.16 -2.96
CA ASP A 83 -22.44 2.56 -2.73
C ASP A 83 -22.40 1.05 -2.42
N THR A 84 -21.22 0.44 -2.41
CA THR A 84 -21.03 -1.00 -2.21
C THR A 84 -21.19 -1.36 -0.72
N PRO A 85 -22.05 -2.33 -0.36
CA PRO A 85 -22.12 -2.84 1.00
C PRO A 85 -20.77 -3.39 1.46
N LEU A 86 -20.42 -3.18 2.73
CA LEU A 86 -19.14 -3.66 3.29
C LEU A 86 -18.89 -5.14 2.99
N GLN A 87 -19.90 -5.99 3.16
CA GLN A 87 -19.83 -7.45 2.97
C GLN A 87 -19.54 -7.87 1.53
N GLU A 88 -19.80 -6.99 0.56
CA GLU A 88 -19.56 -7.21 -0.87
C GLU A 88 -18.29 -6.51 -1.35
N SER A 89 -17.63 -5.76 -0.45
CA SER A 89 -16.41 -5.01 -0.76
C SER A 89 -15.18 -5.92 -0.69
N CYS A 90 -14.16 -5.55 -1.48
CA CYS A 90 -12.81 -6.07 -1.33
C CYS A 90 -12.05 -5.32 -0.22
N GLY A 91 -10.85 -5.81 0.10
CA GLY A 91 -9.91 -5.08 0.95
C GLY A 91 -9.58 -3.69 0.40
N LEU A 92 -9.12 -2.79 1.28
CA LEU A 92 -8.66 -1.46 0.87
C LEU A 92 -7.51 -1.59 -0.14
N PHE A 93 -7.55 -0.83 -1.23
CA PHE A 93 -6.44 -0.78 -2.17
C PHE A 93 -5.18 -0.22 -1.50
N GLY A 94 -4.02 -0.75 -1.85
CA GLY A 94 -2.76 -0.41 -1.19
C GLY A 94 -1.78 -1.56 -1.15
N GLY A 95 -1.06 -1.68 -0.05
CA GLY A 95 -0.10 -2.76 0.20
C GLY A 95 1.06 -2.30 1.08
N LEU A 96 2.20 -2.97 0.97
CA LEU A 96 3.43 -2.58 1.66
C LEU A 96 4.43 -1.96 0.66
N VAL A 97 4.99 -0.80 1.01
CA VAL A 97 6.15 -0.24 0.32
C VAL A 97 7.42 -0.79 0.98
N LEU A 98 8.25 -1.50 0.21
CA LEU A 98 9.57 -1.93 0.65
C LEU A 98 10.53 -0.76 0.54
N VAL A 99 11.21 -0.45 1.64
CA VAL A 99 12.15 0.67 1.76
C VAL A 99 13.49 0.17 2.27
N GLU A 100 14.58 0.62 1.66
CA GLU A 100 15.93 0.48 2.19
C GLU A 100 16.45 1.86 2.63
N GLY A 101 16.61 2.05 3.94
CA GLY A 101 16.89 3.34 4.54
C GLY A 101 15.75 4.34 4.28
N ALA A 102 15.96 5.27 3.35
CA ALA A 102 14.95 6.26 2.94
C ALA A 102 14.48 6.06 1.49
N THR A 103 14.98 5.04 0.80
CA THR A 103 14.76 4.82 -0.62
C THR A 103 13.69 3.76 -0.82
N PRO A 104 12.53 4.08 -1.42
CA PRO A 104 11.57 3.06 -1.82
C PRO A 104 12.17 2.17 -2.90
N ILE A 105 12.02 0.86 -2.73
CA ILE A 105 12.56 -0.18 -3.61
C ILE A 105 11.45 -0.83 -4.42
N LEU A 106 10.36 -1.20 -3.76
CA LEU A 106 9.18 -1.79 -4.37
C LEU A 106 7.94 -1.12 -3.79
N ILE A 107 7.01 -0.75 -4.66
CA ILE A 107 5.70 -0.24 -4.28
C ILE A 107 4.61 -1.24 -4.66
N PRO A 108 3.43 -1.20 -3.99
CA PRO A 108 2.29 -2.02 -4.39
C PRO A 108 1.91 -1.75 -5.84
N GLN A 109 1.70 -2.80 -6.62
CA GLN A 109 1.31 -2.70 -8.03
C GLN A 109 -0.21 -2.53 -8.17
N CYS A 110 -0.73 -2.41 -9.40
CA CYS A 110 -2.16 -2.22 -9.63
C CYS A 110 -2.96 -3.37 -8.99
N CYS A 111 -4.14 -3.06 -8.42
CA CYS A 111 -5.00 -4.00 -7.71
C CYS A 111 -4.37 -4.65 -6.46
N GLY A 112 -3.22 -4.18 -6.00
CA GLY A 112 -2.69 -4.55 -4.68
C GLY A 112 -3.68 -4.13 -3.59
N MET A 113 -3.94 -5.03 -2.66
CA MET A 113 -4.72 -4.78 -1.47
C MET A 113 -3.78 -4.60 -0.30
N LEU A 114 -4.16 -3.69 0.59
CA LEU A 114 -3.47 -3.55 1.86
C LEU A 114 -3.39 -4.92 2.56
N ALA A 115 -4.47 -5.72 2.46
CA ALA A 115 -4.68 -7.06 3.03
C ALA A 115 -3.62 -8.14 2.69
N ASP A 116 -2.76 -7.95 1.68
CA ASP A 116 -1.77 -8.97 1.29
C ASP A 116 -0.53 -9.01 2.19
N ILE A 117 -0.70 -9.04 3.51
CA ILE A 117 0.43 -9.29 4.41
C ILE A 117 0.90 -10.75 4.33
N ALA A 118 0.00 -11.66 4.00
CA ALA A 118 0.25 -13.09 3.99
C ALA A 118 1.35 -13.47 2.99
N SER A 119 1.38 -12.80 1.84
CA SER A 119 2.46 -12.97 0.86
C SER A 119 3.81 -12.55 1.41
N TRP A 120 3.88 -11.42 2.13
CA TRP A 120 5.12 -10.99 2.79
C TRP A 120 5.53 -11.92 3.94
N GLU A 121 4.58 -12.45 4.70
CA GLU A 121 4.86 -13.47 5.72
C GLU A 121 5.45 -14.73 5.11
N ALA A 122 4.92 -15.19 3.96
CA ALA A 122 5.47 -16.34 3.24
C ALA A 122 6.95 -16.11 2.89
N LEU A 123 7.33 -14.89 2.51
CA LEU A 123 8.72 -14.51 2.26
C LEU A 123 9.61 -14.51 3.50
N THR A 124 9.07 -14.59 4.72
CA THR A 124 9.87 -14.63 5.97
C THR A 124 10.06 -16.04 6.52
N ARG A 125 9.33 -17.04 6.00
CA ARG A 125 9.37 -18.41 6.50
C ARG A 125 10.71 -19.10 6.19
N PRO A 126 11.30 -19.91 7.09
CA PRO A 126 12.65 -20.45 6.90
C PRO A 126 12.79 -21.41 5.71
N GLU A 127 11.69 -21.92 5.16
CA GLU A 127 11.69 -22.80 3.99
C GLU A 127 12.13 -22.04 2.73
N ALA A 128 13.17 -22.55 2.08
CA ALA A 128 13.53 -22.12 0.74
C ALA A 128 12.46 -22.56 -0.26
N PHE A 129 12.15 -21.68 -1.21
CA PHE A 129 11.29 -22.01 -2.35
C PHE A 129 12.00 -21.63 -3.64
N SER A 130 12.19 -22.64 -4.49
CA SER A 130 12.81 -22.50 -5.82
C SER A 130 11.78 -22.21 -6.92
N GLU A 131 10.51 -22.53 -6.67
CA GLU A 131 9.42 -22.10 -7.55
C GLU A 131 9.06 -20.65 -7.23
N PRO A 132 8.92 -19.77 -8.24
CA PRO A 132 8.57 -18.38 -8.02
C PRO A 132 7.23 -18.23 -7.29
N PHE A 133 7.26 -17.50 -6.18
CA PHE A 133 6.08 -17.08 -5.44
C PHE A 133 5.65 -15.69 -5.92
N CYS A 134 4.41 -15.53 -6.38
CA CYS A 134 3.91 -14.23 -6.83
C CYS A 134 3.37 -13.43 -5.65
N LEU A 135 3.91 -12.22 -5.45
CA LEU A 135 3.30 -11.19 -4.61
C LEU A 135 2.05 -10.63 -5.28
N GLU A 136 1.12 -10.07 -4.49
CA GLU A 136 -0.09 -9.47 -5.04
C GLU A 136 0.19 -8.23 -5.90
N GLY A 137 -0.68 -8.03 -6.88
CA GLY A 137 -0.72 -6.90 -7.79
C GLY A 137 -0.38 -7.30 -9.22
N HIS A 138 -0.72 -6.42 -10.16
CA HIS A 138 -0.42 -6.60 -11.58
C HIS A 138 0.38 -5.41 -12.12
N PRO A 139 1.53 -5.65 -12.79
CA PRO A 139 2.24 -6.93 -12.91
C PRO A 139 2.66 -7.51 -11.55
N CYS A 140 2.72 -8.84 -11.42
CA CYS A 140 3.04 -9.49 -10.15
C CYS A 140 4.55 -9.59 -9.91
N PRO A 141 5.10 -9.01 -8.82
CA PRO A 141 6.48 -9.26 -8.46
C PRO A 141 6.67 -10.73 -8.07
N GLN A 142 7.71 -11.36 -8.57
CA GLN A 142 8.02 -12.76 -8.28
C GLN A 142 9.12 -12.83 -7.22
N ALA A 143 8.97 -13.72 -6.25
CA ALA A 143 9.99 -13.96 -5.25
C ALA A 143 10.54 -15.38 -5.38
N VAL A 144 11.84 -15.53 -5.20
CA VAL A 144 12.50 -16.80 -4.93
C VAL A 144 13.33 -16.65 -3.66
N SER A 145 13.58 -17.75 -2.96
CA SER A 145 14.35 -17.66 -1.73
C SER A 145 15.28 -18.85 -1.51
N ASP A 146 16.36 -18.57 -0.78
CA ASP A 146 17.12 -19.59 -0.07
C ASP A 146 16.86 -19.46 1.45
N SER A 147 17.59 -20.20 2.29
CA SER A 147 17.37 -20.15 3.74
C SER A 147 17.74 -18.80 4.40
N VAL A 148 18.48 -17.93 3.72
CA VAL A 148 19.06 -16.69 4.26
C VAL A 148 18.51 -15.44 3.59
N GLU A 149 18.28 -15.50 2.28
CA GLU A 149 17.88 -14.35 1.46
C GLU A 149 16.61 -14.64 0.66
N VAL A 150 15.89 -13.55 0.36
CA VAL A 150 14.81 -13.51 -0.62
C VAL A 150 15.26 -12.61 -1.76
N GLU A 151 15.01 -13.04 -2.98
CA GLU A 151 15.20 -12.23 -4.18
C GLU A 151 13.82 -11.94 -4.79
N ILE A 152 13.47 -10.65 -4.88
CA ILE A 152 12.26 -10.18 -5.55
C ILE A 152 12.64 -9.72 -6.96
N GLN A 153 11.91 -10.19 -7.96
CA GLN A 153 12.12 -9.96 -9.37
C GLN A 153 10.89 -9.28 -9.99
N CYS A 154 11.12 -8.17 -10.66
CA CYS A 154 10.08 -7.41 -11.38
C CYS A 154 10.34 -7.52 -12.88
N VAL A 155 10.02 -8.69 -13.45
CA VAL A 155 10.24 -8.99 -14.87
C VAL A 155 8.92 -9.47 -15.47
N GLU A 156 8.37 -8.68 -16.39
CA GLU A 156 7.14 -8.98 -17.14
C GLU A 156 7.26 -8.34 -18.53
N ASP A 157 6.81 -9.05 -19.57
CA ASP A 157 6.97 -8.63 -20.97
C ASP A 157 5.76 -7.83 -21.48
N MET A 158 4.58 -8.00 -20.86
CA MET A 158 3.33 -7.43 -21.37
C MET A 158 2.97 -6.06 -20.80
N GLU A 159 3.28 -5.81 -19.53
CA GLU A 159 2.92 -4.57 -18.84
C GLU A 159 4.07 -4.09 -17.95
N PRO A 160 4.38 -2.78 -17.95
CA PRO A 160 5.42 -2.24 -17.08
C PRO A 160 4.99 -2.24 -15.61
N PHE A 161 5.94 -2.53 -14.72
CA PHE A 161 5.77 -2.30 -13.29
C PHE A 161 5.70 -0.79 -12.98
N GLU A 162 4.92 -0.43 -11.96
CA GLU A 162 5.02 0.89 -11.34
C GLU A 162 6.36 1.04 -10.63
N LEU A 163 7.10 2.08 -10.98
CA LEU A 163 8.40 2.38 -10.39
C LEU A 163 8.26 3.01 -9.00
N PRO A 164 9.14 2.70 -8.04
CA PRO A 164 10.32 1.84 -8.20
C PRO A 164 9.97 0.35 -8.18
N ALA A 165 10.62 -0.38 -9.09
CA ALA A 165 10.51 -1.83 -9.26
C ALA A 165 11.79 -2.33 -9.95
N PRO A 166 12.88 -2.58 -9.20
CA PRO A 166 14.11 -3.09 -9.80
C PRO A 166 13.88 -4.47 -10.40
N LEU A 167 14.58 -4.78 -11.49
CA LEU A 167 14.50 -6.10 -12.14
C LEU A 167 14.79 -7.26 -11.17
N SER A 168 15.70 -7.03 -10.22
CA SER A 168 16.02 -7.96 -9.14
C SER A 168 16.48 -7.17 -7.90
N TYR A 169 16.00 -7.56 -6.73
CA TYR A 169 16.39 -7.01 -5.44
C TYR A 169 16.54 -8.13 -4.40
N LYS A 170 17.72 -8.20 -3.79
CA LYS A 170 18.02 -9.19 -2.75
C LYS A 170 17.94 -8.57 -1.37
N ILE A 171 17.31 -9.30 -0.46
CA ILE A 171 17.09 -8.89 0.91
C ILE A 171 17.35 -10.05 1.86
N SER A 172 18.01 -9.77 2.99
CA SER A 172 18.15 -10.78 4.04
C SER A 172 16.79 -11.07 4.67
N ARG A 173 16.49 -12.35 4.89
CA ARG A 173 15.23 -12.80 5.50
C ARG A 173 15.04 -12.23 6.89
N GLN A 174 16.12 -12.07 7.66
CA GLN A 174 16.07 -11.44 8.97
C GLN A 174 15.62 -9.98 8.88
N SER A 175 16.22 -9.18 7.98
CA SER A 175 15.82 -7.78 7.81
C SER A 175 14.39 -7.64 7.31
N LEU A 176 13.95 -8.54 6.42
CA LEU A 176 12.56 -8.57 5.96
C LEU A 176 11.60 -8.92 7.10
N SER A 177 11.95 -9.90 7.93
CA SER A 177 11.18 -10.28 9.12
C SER A 177 11.08 -9.13 10.11
N ASP A 178 12.16 -8.42 10.38
CA ASP A 178 12.17 -7.28 11.29
C ASP A 178 11.27 -6.15 10.79
N GLY A 179 11.36 -5.82 9.49
CA GLY A 179 10.50 -4.82 8.86
C GLY A 179 9.02 -5.22 8.82
N LEU A 180 8.72 -6.51 8.66
CA LEU A 180 7.36 -7.04 8.65
C LEU A 180 6.70 -6.98 10.03
N GLU A 181 7.45 -7.28 11.09
CA GLU A 181 6.93 -7.18 12.46
C GLU A 181 6.56 -5.74 12.83
N GLU A 182 7.30 -4.75 12.34
CA GLU A 182 6.91 -3.35 12.52
C GLU A 182 5.68 -2.97 11.69
N ALA A 183 5.60 -3.42 10.43
CA ALA A 183 4.42 -3.23 9.58
C ALA A 183 3.16 -3.80 10.24
N LYS A 184 3.23 -4.98 10.86
CA LYS A 184 2.12 -5.60 11.62
C LYS A 184 1.65 -4.72 12.77
N ARG A 185 2.55 -4.09 13.52
CA ARG A 185 2.16 -3.18 14.62
C ARG A 185 1.40 -1.96 14.11
N VAL A 186 1.86 -1.39 12.99
CA VAL A 186 1.20 -0.28 12.32
C VAL A 186 -0.18 -0.70 11.82
N LEU A 187 -0.29 -1.87 11.17
CA LEU A 187 -1.54 -2.42 10.68
C LEU A 187 -2.54 -2.73 11.80
N ASN A 188 -2.10 -3.28 12.92
CA ASN A 188 -2.95 -3.50 14.10
C ASN A 188 -3.51 -2.17 14.64
N SER A 189 -2.69 -1.12 14.65
CA SER A 189 -3.14 0.21 15.06
C SER A 189 -4.13 0.82 14.07
N PHE A 190 -3.95 0.55 12.77
CA PHE A 190 -4.86 0.98 11.72
C PHE A 190 -6.19 0.20 11.76
N ALA A 191 -6.16 -1.12 11.97
CA ALA A 191 -7.33 -1.97 12.13
C ALA A 191 -8.25 -1.48 13.25
N ALA A 192 -7.67 -1.07 14.39
CA ALA A 192 -8.46 -0.48 15.47
C ALA A 192 -9.24 0.78 15.04
N LYS A 193 -8.69 1.62 14.15
CA LYS A 193 -9.39 2.79 13.59
C LYS A 193 -10.50 2.38 12.60
N VAL A 194 -10.25 1.33 11.81
CA VAL A 194 -11.26 0.75 10.90
C VAL A 194 -12.45 0.21 11.70
N ASP A 195 -12.20 -0.49 12.80
CA ASP A 195 -13.29 -1.02 13.65
C ASP A 195 -14.07 0.08 14.40
N VAL A 196 -13.45 1.24 14.69
CA VAL A 196 -14.18 2.41 15.19
C VAL A 196 -15.21 2.85 14.14
N TRP A 197 -14.79 3.05 12.89
CA TRP A 197 -15.67 3.40 11.78
C TRP A 197 -16.78 2.35 11.59
N GLY A 198 -16.40 1.07 11.68
CA GLY A 198 -17.31 -0.06 11.54
C GLY A 198 -18.40 -0.06 12.61
N ARG A 199 -18.03 0.05 13.89
CA ARG A 199 -18.99 0.08 15.00
C ARG A 199 -19.99 1.23 14.90
N GLU A 200 -19.57 2.40 14.44
CA GLU A 200 -20.46 3.54 14.22
C GLU A 200 -21.53 3.28 13.15
N ARG A 201 -21.28 2.31 12.26
CA ARG A 201 -22.16 1.92 11.13
C ARG A 201 -22.80 0.54 11.30
N GLY A 202 -22.60 -0.12 12.44
CA GLY A 202 -23.18 -1.44 12.72
C GLY A 202 -22.35 -2.63 12.20
N TYR A 203 -21.08 -2.43 11.88
CA TYR A 203 -20.13 -3.45 11.41
C TYR A 203 -19.01 -3.63 12.45
N PRO A 204 -19.18 -4.47 13.49
CA PRO A 204 -18.23 -4.56 14.61
C PRO A 204 -16.84 -5.10 14.23
N GLU A 205 -16.74 -5.80 13.09
CA GLU A 205 -15.54 -6.49 12.60
C GLU A 205 -15.20 -5.99 11.19
N ALA A 206 -15.21 -4.65 10.99
CA ALA A 206 -14.98 -4.08 9.67
C ALA A 206 -13.54 -4.31 9.18
N ALA A 207 -12.57 -4.37 10.09
CA ALA A 207 -11.19 -4.71 9.77
C ALA A 207 -11.06 -6.12 9.16
N ASP A 208 -11.88 -7.08 9.59
CA ASP A 208 -11.89 -8.45 9.06
C ASP A 208 -12.41 -8.54 7.62
N VAL A 209 -12.92 -7.45 7.04
CA VAL A 209 -13.31 -7.39 5.64
C VAL A 209 -12.34 -6.52 4.85
N LEU A 210 -12.04 -5.35 5.38
CA LEU A 210 -11.26 -4.33 4.66
C LEU A 210 -9.75 -4.57 4.70
N LEU A 211 -9.29 -5.42 5.62
CA LEU A 211 -7.88 -5.64 5.85
C LEU A 211 -7.48 -7.13 5.86
N THR A 212 -8.41 -8.08 5.73
CA THR A 212 -8.20 -9.55 5.95
C THR A 212 -6.74 -10.05 5.97
N TRP A 213 -6.25 -10.35 7.17
CA TRP A 213 -4.92 -10.93 7.45
C TRP A 213 -4.97 -12.29 8.18
N GLN A 214 -6.15 -12.93 8.26
CA GLN A 214 -6.39 -14.05 9.20
C GLN A 214 -5.63 -15.33 8.85
#